data_AF-A0A920BT25-F1
#
_entry.id   AF-A0A920BT25-F1
#
_cell.length_a   1.000
_cell.length_b   1.000
_cell.length_c   1.000
_cell.angle_alpha   90.00
_cell.angle_beta   90.00
_cell.angle_gamma   90.00
#
_symmetry.space_group_name_H-M   'P 1'
#
loop_
_entity.id
_entity.type
_entity.pdbx_description
1 polymer ?
#
loop_
_entity_poly.entity_id
_entity_poly.type
_entity_poly.pdbx_seq_one_letter_code
_entity_poly.pdbx_strand_id
1 'polypeptide(L)'
;MEYQYPIDYHWSTEEIVDVIKFFEHIEAAYERGIERDVLMASYRRFKEIVPSKSEEKKLCGEFEENSGYSSYRTIKKAKESEQGQMIKM
;
A
#
# COMPACT_ATOMS: atom_id res chain seq x y z
N MET A 1 12.00 16.95 11.37
CA MET A 1 12.68 15.79 10.77
C MET A 1 12.05 15.61 9.42
N GLU A 2 12.78 15.97 8.37
CA GLU A 2 12.31 15.86 6.99
C GLU A 2 12.53 14.41 6.54
N TYR A 3 11.46 13.62 6.51
CA TYR A 3 11.52 12.28 5.98
C TYR A 3 11.55 12.39 4.44
N GLN A 4 12.64 11.88 3.84
CA GLN A 4 12.73 11.71 2.40
C GLN A 4 11.90 10.51 2.00
N TYR A 5 10.75 10.77 1.39
CA TYR A 5 10.06 9.74 0.62
C TYR A 5 10.86 9.43 -0.65
N PRO A 6 10.97 8.16 -1.07
CA PRO A 6 11.51 7.76 -2.36
C PRO A 6 10.55 8.16 -3.49
N ILE A 7 10.44 9.46 -3.75
CA ILE A 7 9.56 10.02 -4.78
C ILE A 7 10.33 10.00 -6.11
N ASP A 8 9.77 9.35 -7.12
CA ASP A 8 10.15 9.65 -8.51
C ASP A 8 9.50 10.99 -8.88
N TYR A 9 10.32 11.98 -9.27
CA TYR A 9 9.89 13.36 -9.55
C TYR A 9 8.88 13.49 -10.71
N HIS A 10 8.49 12.38 -11.34
CA HIS A 10 7.48 12.33 -12.39
C HIS A 10 6.04 12.18 -11.90
N TRP A 11 5.82 11.88 -10.61
CA TRP A 11 4.45 11.74 -10.09
C TRP A 11 3.80 13.09 -9.82
N SER A 12 2.57 13.22 -10.30
CA SER A 12 1.68 14.31 -9.92
C SER A 12 1.35 14.24 -8.43
N THR A 13 0.93 15.37 -7.87
CA THR A 13 0.49 15.45 -6.46
C THR A 13 -0.63 14.45 -6.15
N GLU A 14 -1.52 14.21 -7.11
CA GLU A 14 -2.61 13.23 -6.97
C GLU A 14 -2.08 11.80 -6.83
N GLU A 15 -1.07 11.43 -7.62
CA GLU A 15 -0.45 10.10 -7.55
C GLU A 15 0.29 9.90 -6.23
N ILE A 16 0.99 10.93 -5.74
CA ILE A 16 1.62 10.88 -4.41
C ILE A 16 0.58 10.65 -3.32
N VAL A 17 -0.55 11.37 -3.37
CA VAL A 17 -1.66 11.19 -2.42
C VAL A 17 -2.23 9.78 -2.50
N ASP A 18 -2.38 9.20 -3.70
CA ASP A 18 -2.89 7.84 -3.88
C ASP A 18 -1.93 6.77 -3.33
N VAL A 19 -0.61 6.97 -3.48
CA VAL A 19 0.40 6.08 -2.89
C VAL A 19 0.40 6.17 -1.36
N ILE A 20 0.26 7.36 -0.79
CA ILE A 20 0.15 7.54 0.67
C ILE A 20 -1.10 6.84 1.20
N LYS A 21 -2.26 7.05 0.57
CA LYS A 21 -3.52 6.37 0.92
C LYS A 21 -3.38 4.85 0.89
N PHE A 22 -2.63 4.31 -0.07
CA PHE A 22 -2.35 2.88 -0.11
C PHE A 22 -1.65 2.39 1.15
N PHE A 23 -0.62 3.09 1.62
CA PHE A 23 0.07 2.73 2.86
C PHE A 23 -0.80 2.93 4.10
N GLU A 24 -1.60 3.99 4.18
CA GLU A 24 -2.58 4.19 5.27
C GLU A 24 -3.59 3.03 5.33
N HIS A 25 -4.00 2.48 4.19
CA HIS A 25 -4.86 1.31 4.14
C HIS A 25 -4.18 0.04 4.65
N ILE A 26 -2.86 -0.10 4.45
CA ILE A 26 -2.08 -1.19 5.04
C ILE A 26 -2.03 -1.03 6.56
N GLU A 27 -1.74 0.16 7.08
CA GLU A 27 -1.77 0.44 8.52
C GLU A 27 -3.13 0.12 9.13
N ALA A 28 -4.21 0.59 8.48
CA ALA A 28 -5.57 0.31 8.89
C ALA A 28 -5.86 -1.20 8.94
N ALA A 29 -5.28 -2.01 8.06
CA ALA A 29 -5.43 -3.47 8.10
C ALA A 29 -4.82 -4.09 9.36
N TYR A 30 -3.76 -3.52 9.93
CA TYR A 30 -3.15 -4.00 11.17
C TYR A 30 -3.87 -3.47 12.43
N GLU A 31 -4.30 -2.21 12.43
CA GLU A 31 -4.90 -1.59 13.62
C GLU A 31 -6.38 -1.98 13.80
N ARG A 32 -7.21 -1.68 12.80
CA ARG A 32 -8.67 -1.75 12.89
C ARG A 32 -9.30 -2.81 11.98
N GLY A 33 -8.60 -3.21 10.93
CA GLY A 33 -9.12 -3.99 9.81
C GLY A 33 -9.67 -3.08 8.70
N ILE A 34 -9.54 -3.51 7.45
CA ILE A 34 -10.01 -2.79 6.27
C ILE A 34 -10.82 -3.72 5.37
N GLU A 35 -11.85 -3.21 4.70
CA GLU A 35 -12.56 -3.98 3.69
C GLU A 35 -11.62 -4.35 2.53
N ARG A 36 -11.65 -5.63 2.15
CA ARG A 36 -10.81 -6.19 1.10
C ARG A 36 -10.91 -5.40 -0.19
N ASP A 37 -12.11 -4.97 -0.57
CA ASP A 37 -12.34 -4.30 -1.85
C ASP A 37 -11.79 -2.87 -1.86
N VAL A 38 -11.85 -2.16 -0.73
CA VAL A 38 -11.19 -0.86 -0.55
C VAL A 38 -9.68 -1.00 -0.67
N LEU A 39 -9.10 -1.98 0.03
CA LEU A 39 -7.66 -2.25 -0.01
C LEU A 39 -7.20 -2.65 -1.42
N MET A 40 -7.95 -3.52 -2.10
CA MET A 40 -7.62 -3.96 -3.45
C MET A 40 -7.80 -2.87 -4.50
N ALA A 41 -8.77 -1.96 -4.35
CA ALA A 41 -8.92 -0.79 -5.21
C ALA A 41 -7.72 0.14 -5.09
N SER A 42 -7.29 0.41 -3.84
CA SER A 42 -6.11 1.22 -3.56
C SER A 42 -4.83 0.56 -4.09
N TYR A 43 -4.69 -0.77 -3.97
CA TYR A 43 -3.57 -1.52 -4.55
C TYR A 43 -3.54 -1.44 -6.08
N ARG A 44 -4.70 -1.49 -6.76
CA ARG A 44 -4.76 -1.33 -8.22
C ARG A 44 -4.28 0.05 -8.65
N ARG A 45 -4.73 1.10 -7.95
CA ARG A 45 -4.29 2.47 -8.19
C ARG A 45 -2.78 2.61 -7.97
N PHE A 46 -2.27 2.06 -6.88
CA PHE A 46 -0.84 1.99 -6.62
C PHE A 46 -0.07 1.28 -7.74
N LYS A 47 -0.60 0.21 -8.32
CA LYS A 47 0.00 -0.51 -9.46
C LYS A 47 -0.06 0.26 -10.78
N GLU A 48 -1.04 1.16 -10.98
CA GLU A 48 -1.09 2.06 -12.13
C GLU A 48 0.06 3.09 -12.07
N ILE A 49 0.32 3.60 -10.88
CA ILE A 49 1.37 4.60 -10.60
C ILE A 49 2.75 3.93 -10.61
N VAL A 50 2.84 2.74 -10.00
CA VAL A 50 4.06 1.95 -9.83
C VAL A 50 3.94 0.61 -10.56
N PRO A 51 4.02 0.60 -11.91
CA PRO A 51 3.91 -0.63 -12.69
C PRO A 51 5.13 -1.54 -12.44
N SER A 52 6.31 -0.96 -12.19
CA SER A 52 7.57 -1.66 -11.97
C SER A 52 7.55 -2.51 -10.69
N LYS A 53 7.82 -3.81 -10.84
CA LYS A 53 7.90 -4.74 -9.69
C LYS A 53 9.08 -4.44 -8.76
N SER A 54 10.18 -3.95 -9.32
CA SER A 54 11.37 -3.59 -8.53
C SER A 54 11.10 -2.37 -7.65
N GLU A 55 10.34 -1.41 -8.18
CA GLU A 55 9.96 -0.19 -7.48
C GLU A 55 8.89 -0.47 -6.41
N GLU A 56 7.86 -1.26 -6.74
CA GLU A 56 6.90 -1.77 -5.76
C GLU A 56 7.62 -2.44 -4.58
N LYS A 57 8.61 -3.31 -4.86
CA LYS A 57 9.39 -3.99 -3.83
C LYS A 57 10.19 -3.00 -2.97
N LYS A 58 10.77 -1.97 -3.58
CA LYS A 58 11.53 -0.92 -2.87
C LYS A 58 10.60 -0.13 -1.94
N LEU A 59 9.48 0.39 -2.46
CA LEU A 59 8.51 1.16 -1.68
C LEU A 59 7.89 0.35 -0.54
N CYS A 60 7.47 -0.89 -0.81
CA CYS A 60 6.94 -1.76 0.23
C CYS A 60 8.00 -2.12 1.27
N GLY A 61 9.26 -2.31 0.84
CA GLY A 61 10.37 -2.60 1.76
C GLY A 61 10.67 -1.42 2.68
N GLU A 62 10.77 -0.21 2.13
CA GLU A 62 10.99 1.01 2.91
C GLU A 62 9.82 1.28 3.87
N PHE A 63 8.58 1.05 3.45
CA PHE A 63 7.42 1.14 4.34
C PHE A 63 7.45 0.09 5.46
N GLU A 64 7.82 -1.16 5.14
CA GLU A 64 7.91 -2.25 6.13
C GLU A 64 9.03 -1.99 7.15
N GLU A 65 10.18 -1.44 6.72
CA GLU A 65 11.28 -1.05 7.61
C GLU A 65 10.89 0.11 8.55
N ASN A 66 10.11 1.08 8.06
CA ASN A 66 9.72 2.24 8.86
C ASN A 66 8.53 1.98 9.80
N SER A 67 7.52 1.24 9.34
CA SER A 67 6.27 1.00 10.09
C SER A 67 6.25 -0.33 10.84
N GLY A 68 7.03 -1.32 10.40
CA GLY A 68 6.94 -2.71 10.87
C GLY A 68 5.77 -3.50 10.26
N TYR A 69 4.98 -2.90 9.37
CA TYR A 69 3.83 -3.54 8.73
C TYR A 69 4.18 -4.05 7.33
N SER A 70 3.85 -5.31 7.05
CA SER A 70 4.18 -5.92 5.76
C SER A 70 3.06 -5.71 4.74
N SER A 71 3.26 -4.73 3.85
CA SER A 71 2.34 -4.47 2.73
C SER A 71 2.15 -5.70 1.85
N TYR A 72 3.23 -6.45 1.61
CA TYR A 72 3.17 -7.67 0.81
C TYR A 72 2.27 -8.74 1.42
N ARG A 73 2.40 -9.02 2.72
CA ARG A 73 1.57 -10.03 3.40
C ARG A 73 0.11 -9.62 3.44
N THR A 74 -0.14 -8.33 3.67
CA THR A 74 -1.49 -7.76 3.71
C THR A 74 -2.19 -7.89 2.36
N ILE A 75 -1.51 -7.55 1.27
CA ILE A 75 -2.04 -7.71 -0.09
C ILE A 75 -2.18 -9.18 -0.48
N LYS A 76 -1.25 -10.05 -0.08
CA LYS A 76 -1.38 -11.48 -0.30
C LYS A 76 -2.65 -12.03 0.36
N LYS A 77 -2.89 -11.66 1.62
CA LYS A 77 -4.12 -12.03 2.35
C LYS A 77 -5.37 -11.48 1.66
N ALA A 78 -5.35 -10.21 1.25
CA ALA A 78 -6.47 -9.59 0.52
C ALA A 78 -6.79 -10.26 -0.83
N LYS A 79 -5.78 -10.83 -1.50
CA LYS A 79 -5.95 -11.58 -2.75
C LYS A 79 -6.50 -12.99 -2.52
N GLU A 80 -6.17 -13.62 -1.39
CA GLU A 80 -6.62 -14.96 -1.01
C GLU A 80 -8.01 -14.94 -0.32
N SER A 81 -8.43 -13.79 0.20
CA SER A 81 -9.75 -13.56 0.79
C SER A 81 -10.86 -13.33 -0.23
N GLU A 82 -12.10 -13.62 0.18
CA GLU A 82 -13.29 -13.39 -0.64
C GLU A 82 -13.69 -11.91 -0.69
N GLN A 83 -14.52 -11.57 -1.67
CA GLN A 83 -15.05 -10.23 -1.85
C GLN A 83 -15.94 -9.82 -0.66
N GLY A 84 -15.85 -8.56 -0.22
CA GLY A 84 -16.57 -8.07 0.97
C GLY A 84 -16.02 -8.54 2.33
N GLN A 85 -14.94 -9.33 2.39
CA GLN A 85 -14.33 -9.69 3.67
C GLN A 85 -13.51 -8.54 4.26
N MET A 86 -13.41 -8.51 5.60
CA MET A 86 -12.53 -7.58 6.30
C MET A 86 -11.13 -8.20 6.46
N ILE A 87 -10.12 -7.53 5.91
CA ILE A 87 -8.71 -7.90 6.04
C ILE A 87 -8.17 -7.29 7.32
N LYS A 88 -7.81 -8.17 8.25
CA LYS A 88 -7.08 -7.80 9.46
C LYS A 88 -5.81 -8.63 9.58
N MET A 89 -4.68 -7.99 9.84
CA MET A 89 -3.37 -8.65 9.93
C MET A 89 -2.97 -9.02 11.36
#